data_AF-A0A951BKA5-F1
#
_entry.id   AF-A0A951BKA5-F1
#
_cell.length_a   1.000
_cell.length_b   1.000
_cell.length_c   1.000
_cell.angle_alpha   90.00
_cell.angle_beta   90.00
_cell.angle_gamma   90.00
#
_symmetry.space_group_name_H-M   'P 1'
#
loop_
_entity.id
_entity.type
_entity.pdbx_description
1 polymer ?
#
loop_
_entity_poly.entity_id
_entity_poly.type
_entity_poly.pdbx_seq_one_letter_code
_entity_poly.pdbx_strand_id
1 'polypeptide(L)'
;MRIQTELASAKILPFPVQVEDDSRLTMRDRMAILAWQETARGQGYGRFLFSGGESLREPAGEYLSIYRDGEAWAAWCIAREGPWVHLWRCATGADLGEFRCMEDALAAIPPARPGADFRSRSA
;
A
#
# COMPACT_ATOMS: atom_id res chain seq x y z
N MET A 1 19.63 -56.24 4.09
CA MET A 1 19.47 -54.80 3.80
C MET A 1 18.11 -54.38 4.31
N ARG A 2 18.01 -53.64 5.43
CA ARG A 2 16.74 -53.16 6.01
C ARG A 2 16.58 -51.67 5.70
N ILE A 3 15.50 -51.30 5.04
CA ILE A 3 15.12 -49.90 4.76
C ILE A 3 14.47 -49.37 6.04
N GLN A 4 15.08 -48.37 6.68
CA GLN A 4 14.46 -47.64 7.77
C GLN A 4 13.54 -46.58 7.18
N THR A 5 12.24 -46.71 7.43
CA THR A 5 11.25 -45.69 7.09
C THR A 5 11.25 -44.64 8.20
N GLU A 6 11.86 -43.48 7.95
CA GLU A 6 11.71 -42.34 8.86
C GLU A 6 10.27 -41.82 8.76
N LEU A 7 9.59 -41.75 9.90
CA LEU A 7 8.28 -41.12 10.02
C LEU A 7 8.46 -39.61 9.80
N ALA A 8 7.93 -39.08 8.70
CA ALA A 8 7.96 -37.65 8.42
C ALA A 8 7.28 -36.86 9.55
N SER A 9 8.04 -36.03 10.28
CA SER A 9 7.47 -35.17 11.31
C SER A 9 7.05 -33.84 10.68
N ALA A 10 5.75 -33.52 10.74
CA ALA A 10 5.28 -32.17 10.44
C ALA A 10 5.46 -31.26 11.66
N LYS A 11 6.09 -30.10 11.47
CA LYS A 11 6.15 -29.04 12.49
C LYS A 11 5.16 -27.96 12.12
N ILE A 12 4.23 -27.65 13.03
CA ILE A 12 3.41 -26.45 12.92
C ILE A 12 4.32 -25.26 13.24
N LEU A 13 4.57 -24.42 12.24
CA LEU A 13 5.24 -23.15 12.48
C LEU A 13 4.22 -22.22 13.15
N PRO A 14 4.53 -21.66 14.33
CA PRO A 14 3.66 -20.66 14.93
C PRO A 14 3.55 -19.47 13.98
N PHE A 15 2.33 -18.98 13.78
CA PHE A 15 2.14 -17.71 13.09
C PHE A 15 2.90 -16.63 13.88
N PRO A 16 3.75 -15.82 13.23
CA PRO A 16 4.43 -14.74 13.93
C PRO A 16 3.39 -13.85 14.59
N VAL A 17 3.60 -13.54 15.87
CA VAL A 17 2.80 -12.56 16.59
C VAL A 17 2.89 -11.27 15.78
N GLN A 18 1.76 -10.82 15.23
CA GLN A 18 1.69 -9.53 14.60
C GLN A 18 1.90 -8.52 15.71
N VAL A 19 3.05 -7.84 15.69
CA VAL A 19 3.18 -6.59 16.44
C VAL A 19 2.09 -5.69 15.88
N GLU A 20 1.17 -5.24 16.74
CA GLU A 20 0.20 -4.21 16.42
C GLU A 20 0.99 -2.94 16.12
N ASP A 21 1.37 -2.80 14.86
CA ASP A 21 1.93 -1.57 14.32
C ASP A 21 0.75 -0.81 13.74
N ASP A 22 0.37 0.24 14.45
CA ASP A 22 -0.66 1.20 14.07
C ASP A 22 -0.37 1.88 12.72
N SER A 23 0.83 1.70 12.16
CA SER A 23 1.25 2.21 10.86
C SER A 23 1.04 1.22 9.71
N ARG A 24 0.52 0.01 9.99
CA ARG A 24 0.24 -1.00 8.98
C ARG A 24 -1.17 -0.89 8.45
N LEU A 25 -1.32 -1.16 7.15
CA LEU A 25 -2.65 -1.31 6.58
C LEU A 25 -3.33 -2.52 7.23
N THR A 26 -4.59 -2.35 7.61
CA THR A 26 -5.41 -3.43 8.15
C THR A 26 -5.87 -4.34 7.01
N MET A 27 -6.44 -5.51 7.34
CA MET A 27 -7.08 -6.33 6.30
C MET A 27 -8.25 -5.58 5.63
N ARG A 28 -9.00 -4.79 6.40
CA ARG A 28 -10.09 -3.96 5.88
C ARG A 28 -9.58 -2.97 4.83
N ASP A 29 -8.47 -2.30 5.11
CA ASP A 29 -7.87 -1.35 4.15
C ASP A 29 -7.46 -2.04 2.86
N ARG A 30 -6.83 -3.23 2.96
CA ARG A 30 -6.42 -4.00 1.78
C ARG A 30 -7.61 -4.42 0.94
N MET A 31 -8.73 -4.81 1.56
CA MET A 31 -9.96 -5.12 0.85
C MET A 31 -10.55 -3.87 0.17
N ALA A 32 -10.54 -2.71 0.84
CA ALA A 32 -10.99 -1.45 0.25
C ALA A 32 -10.15 -1.05 -0.97
N ILE A 33 -8.83 -1.20 -0.90
CA ILE A 33 -7.90 -0.92 -2.01
C ILE A 33 -8.18 -1.85 -3.20
N LEU A 34 -8.38 -3.14 -2.95
CA LEU A 34 -8.70 -4.11 -4.01
C LEU A 34 -10.03 -3.78 -4.69
N ALA A 35 -11.07 -3.46 -3.92
CA ALA A 35 -12.37 -3.07 -4.47
C ALA A 35 -12.28 -1.76 -5.27
N TRP A 36 -11.54 -0.77 -4.77
CA TRP A 36 -11.32 0.49 -5.48
C TRP A 36 -10.64 0.28 -6.83
N GLN A 37 -9.65 -0.62 -6.91
CA GLN A 37 -8.90 -0.90 -8.15
C GLN A 37 -9.82 -1.34 -9.31
N GLU A 38 -10.92 -2.04 -9.03
CA GLU A 38 -11.89 -2.45 -10.04
C GLU A 38 -12.56 -1.26 -10.75
N THR A 39 -12.59 -0.10 -10.09
CA THR A 39 -13.24 1.13 -10.58
C THR A 39 -12.24 2.25 -10.92
N ALA A 40 -10.97 2.10 -10.56
CA ALA A 40 -9.90 3.09 -10.68
C ALA A 40 -9.38 3.25 -12.12
N ARG A 41 -10.24 3.68 -13.06
CA ARG A 41 -9.87 3.83 -14.48
C ARG A 41 -8.71 4.83 -14.64
N GLY A 42 -7.65 4.38 -15.30
CA GLY A 42 -6.46 5.19 -15.58
C GLY A 42 -5.58 5.46 -14.36
N GLN A 43 -5.78 4.70 -13.29
CA GLN A 43 -4.99 4.75 -12.07
C GLN A 43 -4.58 3.34 -11.65
N GLY A 44 -3.43 3.25 -10.98
CA GLY A 44 -2.94 2.02 -10.39
C GLY A 44 -2.32 2.32 -9.03
N TYR A 45 -1.94 1.28 -8.30
CA TYR A 45 -1.25 1.44 -7.03
C TYR A 45 -0.02 0.54 -6.90
N GLY A 46 0.93 1.01 -6.12
CA GLY A 46 2.03 0.22 -5.57
C GLY A 46 1.96 0.26 -4.05
N ARG A 47 2.30 -0.86 -3.40
CA ARG A 47 2.36 -0.96 -1.95
C ARG A 47 3.79 -1.23 -1.52
N PHE A 48 4.27 -0.51 -0.52
CA PHE A 48 5.64 -0.65 -0.04
C PHE A 48 5.68 -0.49 1.47
N LEU A 49 6.62 -1.21 2.07
CA LEU A 49 6.93 -1.12 3.47
C LEU A 49 8.19 -0.27 3.60
N PHE A 50 8.13 0.75 4.45
CA PHE A 50 9.27 1.58 4.75
C PHE A 50 9.64 1.40 6.22
N SER A 51 10.78 0.78 6.47
CA SER A 51 11.42 0.79 7.78
C SER A 51 12.38 1.98 7.82
N GLY A 52 11.98 3.07 8.46
CA GLY A 52 12.88 4.18 8.76
C GLY A 52 13.37 4.04 10.20
N GLY A 53 14.68 3.85 10.40
CA GLY A 53 15.31 3.76 11.72
C GLY A 53 16.73 3.19 11.66
N GLU A 54 17.61 3.61 12.58
CA GLU A 54 18.97 3.06 12.74
C GLU A 54 18.97 1.57 13.17
N SER A 55 17.79 1.00 13.48
CA SER A 55 17.65 -0.39 13.88
C SER A 55 16.54 -1.11 13.10
N LEU A 56 16.81 -2.37 12.72
CA LEU A 56 15.85 -3.32 12.13
C LEU A 56 14.68 -3.68 13.06
N ARG A 57 14.57 -3.04 14.23
CA ARG A 57 13.53 -3.30 15.24
C ARG A 57 12.38 -2.28 15.21
N GLU A 58 12.54 -1.15 14.53
CA GLU A 58 11.44 -0.21 14.35
C GLU A 58 10.46 -0.76 13.31
N PRO A 59 9.16 -0.81 13.63
CA PRO A 59 8.19 -1.43 12.75
C PRO A 59 8.03 -0.58 11.48
N ALA A 60 8.05 -1.26 10.33
CA ALA A 60 8.00 -0.62 9.03
C ALA A 60 6.57 -0.14 8.75
N GLY A 61 6.38 1.17 8.60
CA GLY A 61 5.13 1.74 8.14
C GLY A 61 4.77 1.24 6.73
N GLU A 62 3.49 0.96 6.50
CA GLU A 62 2.99 0.50 5.21
C GLU A 62 2.33 1.66 4.46
N TYR A 63 2.77 1.86 3.23
CA TYR A 63 2.36 2.99 2.39
C TYR A 63 1.76 2.49 1.08
N LEU A 64 0.80 3.26 0.59
CA LEU A 64 0.14 3.06 -0.69
C LEU A 64 0.46 4.25 -1.60
N SER A 65 1.12 4.01 -2.72
CA SER A 65 1.35 5.01 -3.76
C SER A 65 0.37 4.79 -4.91
N ILE A 66 -0.33 5.85 -5.31
CA ILE A 66 -1.28 5.87 -6.41
C ILE A 66 -0.64 6.55 -7.61
N TYR A 67 -0.62 5.84 -8.72
CA TYR A 67 -0.08 6.28 -10.00
C TYR A 67 -1.22 6.59 -10.95
N ARG A 68 -1.03 7.58 -11.82
CA ARG A 68 -1.88 7.82 -12.98
C ARG A 68 -1.23 7.24 -14.22
N ASP A 69 -2.05 6.85 -15.19
CA ASP A 69 -1.57 6.40 -16.49
C ASP A 69 -0.65 7.45 -17.13
N GLY A 70 0.53 6.99 -17.58
CA GLY A 70 1.52 7.83 -18.24
C GLY A 70 2.40 8.68 -17.30
N GLU A 71 2.15 8.68 -15.99
CA GLU A 71 3.01 9.36 -15.02
C GLU A 71 4.09 8.41 -14.48
N ALA A 72 5.36 8.83 -14.52
CA ALA A 72 6.50 8.04 -14.01
C ALA A 72 6.59 8.03 -12.47
N TRP A 73 5.90 8.95 -11.81
CA TRP A 73 5.92 9.15 -10.36
C TRP A 73 4.52 9.03 -9.78
N ALA A 74 4.43 8.66 -8.51
CA ALA A 74 3.16 8.58 -7.82
C ALA A 74 2.52 9.97 -7.69
N ALA A 75 1.23 10.07 -7.97
CA ALA A 75 0.45 11.29 -7.83
C ALA A 75 0.04 11.51 -6.38
N TRP A 76 -0.36 10.42 -5.70
CA TRP A 76 -0.90 10.43 -4.35
C TRP A 76 -0.31 9.33 -3.51
N CYS A 77 -0.23 9.60 -2.22
CA CYS A 77 0.34 8.70 -1.24
C CYS A 77 -0.67 8.60 -0.08
N ILE A 78 -0.87 7.38 0.43
CA ILE A 78 -1.76 7.08 1.56
C ILE A 78 -0.98 6.29 2.59
N ALA A 79 -1.17 6.62 3.87
CA ALA A 79 -0.68 5.88 5.02
C ALA A 79 -1.75 5.75 6.10
N ARG A 80 -1.59 4.74 6.95
CA ARG A 80 -2.36 4.62 8.19
C ARG A 80 -1.50 5.10 9.36
N GLU A 81 -2.11 5.83 10.27
CA GLU A 81 -1.53 6.17 11.57
C GLU A 81 -2.60 5.97 12.64
N GLY A 82 -2.56 4.81 13.30
CA GLY A 82 -3.57 4.36 14.25
C GLY A 82 -4.97 4.33 13.62
N PRO A 83 -5.96 5.06 14.17
CA PRO A 83 -7.32 5.04 13.65
C PRO A 83 -7.50 5.91 12.39
N TRP A 84 -6.47 6.62 11.94
CA TRP A 84 -6.56 7.58 10.84
C TRP A 84 -5.87 7.08 9.57
N VAL A 85 -6.40 7.52 8.43
CA VAL A 85 -5.83 7.31 7.11
C VAL A 85 -5.51 8.69 6.53
N HIS A 86 -4.24 8.93 6.25
CA HIS A 86 -3.74 10.20 5.72
C HIS A 86 -3.58 10.08 4.21
N LEU A 87 -4.04 11.09 3.46
CA LEU A 87 -3.87 11.19 2.02
C LEU A 87 -3.19 12.53 1.70
N TRP A 88 -2.12 12.47 0.92
CA TRP A 88 -1.39 13.66 0.48
C TRP A 88 -0.92 13.54 -0.96
N ARG A 89 -0.56 14.69 -1.53
CA ARG A 89 0.04 14.78 -2.86
C ARG A 89 1.54 14.50 -2.78
N CYS A 90 2.02 13.42 -3.39
CA CYS A 90 3.43 13.04 -3.26
C CYS A 90 4.39 14.13 -3.79
N ALA A 91 4.00 14.85 -4.86
CA ALA A 91 4.85 15.88 -5.49
C ALA A 91 5.08 17.13 -4.62
N THR A 92 4.17 17.44 -3.70
CA THR A 92 4.24 18.69 -2.91
C THR A 92 4.24 18.45 -1.40
N GLY A 93 3.96 17.23 -0.96
CA GLY A 93 3.70 16.94 0.46
C GLY A 93 2.41 17.58 0.98
N ALA A 94 1.58 18.16 0.10
CA ALA A 94 0.37 18.85 0.54
C ALA A 94 -0.70 17.83 0.95
N ASP A 95 -1.17 17.94 2.18
CA ASP A 95 -2.25 17.10 2.70
C ASP A 95 -3.55 17.38 1.96
N LEU A 96 -4.23 16.30 1.59
CA LEU A 96 -5.56 16.33 1.01
C LEU A 96 -6.63 16.04 2.06
N GLY A 97 -6.27 15.29 3.10
CA GLY A 97 -7.13 15.10 4.27
C GLY A 97 -6.72 13.90 5.13
N GLU A 98 -7.43 13.81 6.25
CA GLU A 98 -7.37 12.70 7.20
C GLU A 98 -8.76 12.05 7.28
N PHE A 99 -8.79 10.73 7.19
CA PHE A 99 -10.01 9.96 7.04
C PHE A 99 -10.08 8.87 8.11
N ARG A 100 -11.30 8.48 8.49
CA ARG A 100 -11.52 7.39 9.46
C ARG A 100 -11.37 6.00 8.84
N CYS A 101 -11.48 5.90 7.51
CA CYS A 101 -11.36 4.65 6.79
C CYS A 101 -10.71 4.86 5.42
N MET A 102 -10.23 3.75 4.85
CA MET A 102 -9.53 3.74 3.57
C MET A 102 -10.48 4.05 2.40
N GLU A 103 -11.74 3.62 2.50
CA GLU A 103 -12.78 3.86 1.51
C GLU A 103 -12.97 5.36 1.25
N ASP A 104 -13.07 6.16 2.31
CA ASP A 104 -13.25 7.61 2.20
C ASP A 104 -12.00 8.29 1.63
N ALA A 105 -10.80 7.86 2.06
CA ALA A 105 -9.54 8.36 1.52
C ALA A 105 -9.43 8.08 0.00
N LEU A 106 -9.76 6.86 -0.43
CA LEU A 106 -9.73 6.47 -1.84
C LEU A 106 -10.77 7.23 -2.67
N ALA A 107 -11.95 7.50 -2.12
CA ALA A 107 -12.99 8.30 -2.77
C ALA A 107 -12.60 9.78 -2.91
N ALA A 108 -11.73 10.29 -2.03
CA ALA A 108 -11.21 11.65 -2.11
C ALA A 108 -10.12 11.82 -3.19
N ILE A 109 -9.61 10.74 -3.76
CA ILE A 109 -8.61 10.80 -4.84
C ILE A 109 -9.25 11.39 -6.10
N PRO A 110 -8.70 12.50 -6.64
CA PRO A 110 -9.17 13.02 -7.91
C PRO A 110 -8.97 12.00 -9.04
N PRO A 111 -9.96 11.85 -9.95
CA PRO A 111 -9.87 10.91 -11.06
C PRO A 111 -8.66 11.20 -11.96
N ALA A 112 -8.16 10.18 -12.65
CA ALA A 112 -7.13 10.39 -13.66
C ALA A 112 -7.67 11.37 -14.72
N ARG A 113 -6.86 12.39 -15.03
CA ARG A 113 -7.17 13.26 -16.16
C ARG A 113 -6.93 12.45 -17.44
N PRO A 114 -7.88 12.41 -18.39
CA PRO A 114 -7.62 11.81 -19.69
C PRO A 114 -6.50 12.58 -20.39
N GLY A 115 -5.46 11.89 -20.86
CA GLY A 115 -4.59 12.40 -21.93
C GLY A 115 -3.37 13.25 -21.54
N ALA A 116 -2.56 12.83 -20.55
CA ALA A 116 -1.15 13.23 -20.55
C ALA A 116 -0.34 12.24 -21.39
N ASP A 117 -0.52 12.27 -22.71
CA ASP A 117 0.27 11.47 -23.64
C ASP A 117 1.75 11.87 -23.51
N PHE A 118 2.51 11.08 -22.75
CA PHE A 118 3.97 11.20 -22.61
C PHE A 118 4.69 11.19 -23.98
N ARG A 119 4.02 10.71 -25.03
CA ARG A 119 4.56 10.55 -26.39
C ARG A 119 4.67 11.84 -27.24
N SER A 120 4.36 13.02 -26.71
CA SER A 120 4.33 14.26 -27.52
C SER A 120 5.50 15.23 -27.30
N ARG A 121 6.54 14.88 -26.51
CA ARG A 121 7.71 15.75 -26.31
C ARG A 121 9.03 15.10 -26.72
N SER A 122 9.10 14.74 -28.00
CA SER A 122 10.38 14.59 -28.72
C SER A 122 10.17 15.10 -30.15
N ALA A 123 10.29 16.41 -30.33
CA ALA A 123 10.49 17.07 -31.61
C ALA A 123 11.51 18.19 -31.41
#